data_AF-A0A2E4YYK6-F1
#
_entry.id   AF-A0A2E4YYK6-F1
#
_cell.length_a   1.000
_cell.length_b   1.000
_cell.length_c   1.000
_cell.angle_alpha   90.00
_cell.angle_beta   90.00
_cell.angle_gamma   90.00
#
_symmetry.space_group_name_H-M   'P 1'
#
loop_
_entity.id
_entity.type
_entity.pdbx_description
1 polymer ?
#
loop_
_entity_poly.entity_id
_entity_poly.type
_entity_poly.pdbx_seq_one_letter_code
_entity_poly.pdbx_strand_id
1 'polypeptide(L)'
;MTKKTPDASETDEEIEFVEVGGRLIERSTLERARRAAITAAAIRAKVTPRRIVAATFVLLLILASLGAAVYYLIPYDRTRVEVVFSQSAAGHVVLAEIVNGGSRSVENVVVDLTFSQASNDLVLNSTSVNITLLTAHQSAAGDDLELLIEGVSGWESYLVSVTLSYIDAAGNTHQITEVKQVGDWQLERWSVGDGLRLLI
;
A
#
# COMPACT_ATOMS: atom_id res chain seq x y z
N MET A 1 43.90 49.55 -65.47
CA MET A 1 42.93 48.82 -64.61
C MET A 1 43.58 47.49 -64.25
N THR A 2 44.19 47.41 -63.08
CA THR A 2 45.01 46.25 -62.73
C THR A 2 44.96 45.95 -61.24
N LYS A 3 44.71 44.66 -60.98
CA LYS A 3 44.97 43.85 -59.77
C LYS A 3 44.15 44.07 -58.51
N LYS A 4 43.27 43.09 -58.28
CA LYS A 4 42.82 42.57 -56.98
C LYS A 4 44.00 41.88 -56.29
N THR A 5 44.29 42.27 -55.05
CA THR A 5 45.22 41.61 -54.12
C THR A 5 44.41 41.03 -52.97
N PRO A 6 44.61 39.78 -52.55
CA PRO A 6 43.91 39.19 -51.41
C PRO A 6 44.56 39.65 -50.10
N ASP A 7 43.71 39.94 -49.11
CA ASP A 7 44.10 40.27 -47.74
C ASP A 7 44.51 38.99 -47.02
N ALA A 8 45.78 38.91 -46.64
CA ALA A 8 46.38 37.81 -45.91
C ALA A 8 46.21 38.06 -44.41
N SER A 9 45.33 37.29 -43.77
CA SER A 9 45.35 37.09 -42.33
C SER A 9 45.16 35.60 -42.01
N GLU A 10 46.02 34.78 -42.59
CA GLU A 10 46.34 33.49 -41.98
C GLU A 10 47.18 33.80 -40.75
N THR A 11 46.57 33.59 -39.58
CA THR A 11 47.31 33.49 -38.33
C THR A 11 48.11 32.21 -38.45
N ASP A 12 49.39 32.32 -38.81
CA ASP A 12 50.36 31.24 -38.67
C ASP A 12 50.42 30.88 -37.18
N GLU A 13 49.58 29.93 -36.77
CA GLU A 13 49.80 29.20 -35.52
C GLU A 13 51.12 28.47 -35.70
N GLU A 14 52.20 29.04 -35.15
CA GLU A 14 53.52 28.43 -35.15
C GLU A 14 53.40 27.07 -34.45
N ILE A 15 53.36 26.00 -35.25
CA ILE A 15 53.18 24.63 -34.79
C ILE A 15 54.48 24.21 -34.10
N GLU A 16 54.59 24.53 -32.81
CA GLU A 16 55.74 24.18 -32.00
C GLU A 16 55.62 22.71 -31.56
N PHE A 17 56.58 21.88 -31.98
CA PHE A 17 56.65 20.48 -31.58
C PHE A 17 57.57 20.32 -30.36
N VAL A 18 57.13 19.53 -29.38
CA VAL A 18 57.94 19.17 -28.21
C VAL A 18 58.15 17.66 -28.21
N GLU A 19 59.39 17.26 -27.97
CA GLU A 19 59.75 15.86 -27.81
C GLU A 19 59.42 15.38 -26.40
N VAL A 20 58.54 14.38 -26.30
CA VAL A 20 58.20 13.72 -25.04
C VAL A 20 58.30 12.21 -25.24
N GLY A 21 59.24 11.56 -24.54
CA GLY A 21 59.38 10.09 -24.59
C GLY A 21 59.76 9.54 -25.96
N GLY A 22 60.55 10.28 -26.75
CA GLY A 22 61.02 9.87 -28.08
C GLY A 22 60.01 10.06 -29.22
N ARG A 23 58.92 10.84 -29.00
CA ARG A 23 57.96 11.23 -30.03
C ARG A 23 57.79 12.75 -30.05
N LEU A 24 57.75 13.34 -31.25
CA LEU A 24 57.45 14.75 -31.46
C LEU A 24 55.93 14.94 -31.43
N ILE A 25 55.44 15.71 -30.46
CA ILE A 25 54.02 16.00 -30.26
C ILE A 25 53.83 17.50 -30.34
N GLU A 26 52.78 17.95 -31.01
CA GLU A 26 52.42 19.36 -31.09
C GLU A 26 52.12 19.92 -29.69
N ARG A 27 52.71 21.07 -29.32
CA ARG A 27 52.54 21.69 -28.00
C ARG A 27 51.08 21.94 -27.65
N SER A 28 50.26 22.36 -28.61
CA SER A 28 48.84 22.61 -28.41
C SER A 28 48.11 21.34 -27.92
N THR A 29 48.46 20.17 -28.47
CA THR A 29 47.89 18.88 -28.10
C THR A 29 48.41 18.40 -26.74
N LEU A 30 49.68 18.61 -26.44
CA LEU A 30 50.28 18.30 -25.14
C LEU A 30 49.67 19.14 -24.02
N GLU A 31 49.44 20.43 -24.25
CA GLU A 31 48.79 21.32 -23.29
C GLU A 31 47.33 20.94 -23.05
N ARG A 32 46.59 20.60 -24.11
CA ARG A 32 45.23 20.08 -23.99
C ARG A 32 45.18 18.79 -23.18
N ALA A 33 46.08 17.86 -23.44
CA ALA A 33 46.20 16.61 -22.69
C ALA A 33 46.56 16.85 -21.22
N ARG A 34 47.48 17.78 -20.94
CA ARG A 34 47.88 18.14 -19.57
C ARG A 34 46.74 18.82 -18.81
N ARG A 35 46.02 19.76 -19.45
CA ARG A 35 44.84 20.40 -18.85
C ARG A 35 43.76 19.38 -18.55
N ALA A 36 43.47 18.46 -19.48
CA ALA A 36 42.53 17.36 -19.29
C ALA A 36 42.94 16.42 -18.15
N ALA A 37 44.23 16.11 -18.02
CA ALA A 37 44.74 15.30 -16.92
C ALA A 37 44.60 16.00 -15.55
N ILE A 38 44.88 17.30 -15.48
CA ILE A 38 44.71 18.10 -14.26
C ILE A 38 43.23 18.17 -13.86
N THR A 39 42.32 18.42 -14.80
CA THR A 39 40.88 18.42 -14.51
C THR A 39 40.37 17.05 -14.11
N ALA A 40 40.79 15.98 -14.79
CA ALA A 40 40.43 14.61 -14.42
C ALA A 40 40.94 14.22 -13.03
N ALA A 41 42.18 14.60 -12.69
CA ALA A 41 42.75 14.39 -11.36
C ALA A 41 41.99 15.20 -10.29
N ALA A 42 41.63 16.45 -10.58
CA ALA A 42 40.83 17.28 -9.68
C ALA A 42 39.42 16.71 -9.44
N ILE A 43 38.79 16.14 -10.47
CA ILE A 43 37.51 15.43 -10.36
C ILE A 43 37.68 14.16 -9.52
N ARG A 44 38.69 13.33 -9.82
CA ARG A 44 38.99 12.10 -9.08
C ARG A 44 39.29 12.36 -7.61
N ALA A 45 39.97 13.47 -7.28
CA ALA A 45 40.24 13.86 -5.91
C ALA A 45 38.97 14.24 -5.13
N LYS A 46 37.96 14.81 -5.80
CA LYS A 46 36.67 15.16 -5.18
C LYS A 46 35.72 13.96 -5.08
N VAL A 47 35.76 13.06 -6.06
CA VAL A 47 34.86 11.91 -6.19
C VAL A 47 35.57 10.63 -5.71
N THR A 48 35.47 10.37 -4.40
CA THR A 48 35.97 9.12 -3.80
C THR A 48 34.92 8.00 -3.95
N PRO A 49 35.31 6.74 -4.27
CA PRO A 49 34.37 5.62 -4.38
C PRO A 49 33.44 5.44 -3.18
N ARG A 50 33.97 5.64 -1.96
CA ARG A 50 33.19 5.61 -0.71
C ARG A 50 32.07 6.66 -0.67
N ARG A 51 32.32 7.85 -1.23
CA ARG A 51 31.32 8.93 -1.31
C ARG A 51 30.23 8.59 -2.32
N ILE A 52 30.57 7.95 -3.43
CA ILE A 52 29.57 7.48 -4.43
C ILE A 52 28.65 6.44 -3.79
N VAL A 53 29.21 5.40 -3.15
CA VAL A 53 28.41 4.35 -2.49
C VAL A 53 27.49 4.95 -1.43
N ALA A 54 28.00 5.85 -0.60
CA ALA A 54 27.19 6.55 0.40
C ALA A 54 26.08 7.40 -0.26
N ALA A 55 26.39 8.15 -1.32
CA ALA A 55 25.40 8.97 -2.02
C ALA A 55 24.30 8.12 -2.67
N THR A 56 24.64 6.98 -3.28
CA THR A 56 23.66 6.05 -3.84
C THR A 56 22.76 5.46 -2.75
N PHE A 57 23.33 5.07 -1.62
CA PHE A 57 22.55 4.57 -0.49
C PHE A 57 21.58 5.62 0.05
N VAL A 58 22.05 6.86 0.22
CA VAL A 58 21.19 7.99 0.64
C VAL A 58 20.08 8.24 -0.39
N LEU A 59 20.39 8.22 -1.69
CA LEU A 59 19.40 8.37 -2.74
C LEU A 59 18.33 7.27 -2.68
N LEU A 60 18.73 6.01 -2.46
CA LEU A 60 17.80 4.89 -2.29
C LEU A 60 16.88 5.09 -1.08
N LEU A 61 17.42 5.56 0.06
CA LEU A 61 16.61 5.86 1.23
C LEU A 61 15.59 6.98 0.96
N ILE A 62 15.98 8.02 0.22
CA ILE A 62 15.07 9.11 -0.16
C ILE A 62 13.95 8.56 -1.06
N LEU A 63 14.27 7.76 -2.06
CA LEU A 63 13.28 7.16 -2.96
C LEU A 63 12.33 6.21 -2.22
N ALA A 64 12.86 5.37 -1.33
CA ALA A 64 12.07 4.48 -0.49
C ALA A 64 11.14 5.27 0.45
N SER A 65 11.65 6.35 1.05
CA SER A 65 10.86 7.24 1.90
C SER A 65 9.75 7.93 1.12
N LEU A 66 10.02 8.35 -0.12
CA LEU A 66 9.01 8.98 -0.98
C LEU A 66 7.92 7.97 -1.36
N GLY A 67 8.30 6.74 -1.71
CA GLY A 67 7.36 5.65 -1.98
C GLY A 67 6.48 5.34 -0.76
N ALA A 68 7.07 5.28 0.43
CA ALA A 68 6.33 5.09 1.68
C ALA A 68 5.37 6.25 1.96
N ALA A 69 5.78 7.49 1.72
CA ALA A 69 4.91 8.66 1.89
C ALA A 69 3.71 8.62 0.94
N VAL A 70 3.91 8.25 -0.32
CA VAL A 70 2.81 8.07 -1.29
C VAL A 70 1.88 6.94 -0.86
N TYR A 71 2.42 5.82 -0.40
CA TYR A 71 1.63 4.69 0.08
C TYR A 71 0.69 5.08 1.23
N TYR A 72 1.18 5.85 2.21
CA TYR A 72 0.35 6.35 3.32
C TYR A 72 -0.68 7.39 2.91
N LEU A 73 -0.48 8.08 1.79
CA LEU A 73 -1.39 9.12 1.33
C LEU A 73 -2.64 8.54 0.66
N ILE A 74 -2.53 7.37 0.04
CA ILE A 74 -3.64 6.72 -0.67
C ILE A 74 -4.66 6.22 0.36
N PRO A 75 -5.87 6.82 0.42
CA PRO A 75 -6.88 6.34 1.33
C PRO A 75 -7.39 4.99 0.83
N TYR A 76 -7.53 4.06 1.76
CA TYR A 76 -8.11 2.76 1.52
C TYR A 76 -9.10 2.41 2.62
N ASP A 77 -10.09 1.60 2.24
CA ASP A 77 -11.12 1.06 3.10
C ASP A 77 -10.94 -0.45 3.24
N ARG A 78 -11.29 -0.97 4.42
CA ARG A 78 -11.21 -2.38 4.78
C ARG A 78 -12.07 -2.66 6.02
N THR A 79 -13.37 -2.52 5.86
CA THR A 79 -14.35 -2.76 6.93
C THR A 79 -14.91 -4.18 6.83
N ARG A 80 -14.84 -4.94 7.93
CA ARG A 80 -15.28 -6.35 7.98
C ARG A 80 -15.88 -6.71 9.34
N VAL A 81 -16.82 -7.64 9.33
CA VAL A 81 -17.32 -8.35 10.51
C VAL A 81 -16.59 -9.68 10.61
N GLU A 82 -15.92 -9.94 11.72
CA GLU A 82 -15.39 -11.26 12.06
C GLU A 82 -16.44 -12.01 12.88
N VAL A 83 -16.75 -13.24 12.47
CA VAL A 83 -17.80 -14.05 13.08
C VAL A 83 -17.21 -15.35 13.60
N VAL A 84 -17.62 -15.72 14.81
CA VAL A 84 -17.32 -17.00 15.44
C VAL A 84 -18.62 -17.68 15.82
N PHE A 85 -18.86 -18.86 15.29
CA PHE A 85 -19.94 -19.74 15.69
C PHE A 85 -19.39 -20.86 16.56
N SER A 86 -20.08 -21.16 17.66
CA SER A 86 -19.80 -22.30 18.52
C SER A 86 -21.08 -23.06 18.83
N GLN A 87 -21.01 -24.38 18.66
CA GLN A 87 -22.07 -25.32 18.99
C GLN A 87 -21.81 -25.98 20.36
N SER A 88 -22.85 -26.09 21.17
CA SER A 88 -22.85 -26.80 22.44
C SER A 88 -24.11 -27.67 22.59
N ALA A 89 -24.05 -28.65 23.49
CA ALA A 89 -25.17 -29.56 23.76
C ALA A 89 -26.41 -28.84 24.33
N ALA A 90 -26.22 -27.68 24.96
CA ALA A 90 -27.29 -26.88 25.56
C ALA A 90 -27.79 -25.72 24.67
N GLY A 91 -27.13 -25.47 23.53
CA GLY A 91 -27.43 -24.34 22.66
C GLY A 91 -26.24 -23.92 21.78
N HIS A 92 -26.47 -22.93 20.94
CA HIS A 92 -25.47 -22.37 20.03
C HIS A 92 -25.17 -20.92 20.40
N VAL A 93 -23.95 -20.48 20.11
CA VAL A 93 -23.51 -19.09 20.31
C VAL A 93 -22.91 -18.57 19.01
N VAL A 94 -23.33 -17.38 18.60
CA VAL A 94 -22.69 -16.61 17.53
C VAL A 94 -22.12 -15.35 18.15
N LEU A 95 -20.84 -15.10 17.94
CA LEU A 95 -20.15 -13.89 18.35
C LEU A 95 -19.68 -13.16 17.11
N ALA A 96 -19.80 -11.84 17.10
CA ALA A 96 -19.30 -11.00 16.04
C ALA A 96 -18.49 -9.82 16.56
N GLU A 97 -17.53 -9.39 15.77
CA GLU A 97 -16.74 -8.18 15.99
C GLU A 97 -16.64 -7.42 14.67
N ILE A 98 -16.97 -6.13 14.67
CA ILE A 98 -16.78 -5.27 13.50
C ILE A 98 -15.42 -4.59 13.60
N VAL A 99 -14.63 -4.68 12.53
CA VAL A 99 -13.27 -4.14 12.45
C VAL A 99 -13.16 -3.22 11.25
N ASN A 100 -12.82 -1.95 11.49
CA ASN A 100 -12.37 -1.03 10.45
C ASN A 100 -10.84 -1.12 10.34
N GLY A 101 -10.36 -1.91 9.39
CA GLY A 101 -8.94 -2.01 9.04
C GLY A 101 -8.45 -0.92 8.07
N GLY A 102 -9.34 -0.03 7.63
CA GLY A 102 -9.07 1.05 6.69
C GLY A 102 -8.24 2.17 7.30
N SER A 103 -7.76 3.05 6.42
CA SER A 103 -6.99 4.27 6.77
C SER A 103 -7.87 5.46 7.19
N ARG A 104 -9.19 5.33 7.03
CA ARG A 104 -10.18 6.39 7.30
C ARG A 104 -11.31 5.84 8.17
N SER A 105 -12.01 6.73 8.86
CA SER A 105 -13.22 6.39 9.59
C SER A 105 -14.35 6.05 8.61
N VAL A 106 -15.25 5.18 9.06
CA VAL A 106 -16.51 4.87 8.38
C VAL A 106 -17.67 5.30 9.27
N GLU A 107 -18.77 5.69 8.65
CA GLU A 107 -19.94 6.27 9.33
C GLU A 107 -21.17 5.36 9.18
N ASN A 108 -22.10 5.48 10.12
CA ASN A 108 -23.39 4.79 10.11
C ASN A 108 -23.25 3.28 9.84
N VAL A 109 -22.36 2.64 10.59
CA VAL A 109 -22.11 1.21 10.47
C VAL A 109 -23.28 0.47 11.11
N VAL A 110 -23.96 -0.37 10.34
CA VAL A 110 -25.03 -1.24 10.79
C VAL A 110 -24.61 -2.68 10.57
N VAL A 111 -24.69 -3.49 11.62
CA VAL A 111 -24.45 -4.93 11.54
C VAL A 111 -25.71 -5.65 12.00
N ASP A 112 -26.33 -6.38 11.09
CA ASP A 112 -27.44 -7.26 11.37
C ASP A 112 -26.94 -8.71 11.38
N LEU A 113 -27.18 -9.40 12.49
CA LEU A 113 -26.88 -10.82 12.66
C LEU A 113 -28.19 -11.57 12.82
N THR A 114 -28.39 -12.61 12.03
CA THR A 114 -29.58 -13.46 12.09
C THR A 114 -29.17 -14.91 12.09
N PHE A 115 -29.77 -15.69 13.00
CA PHE A 115 -29.64 -17.12 13.08
C PHE A 115 -30.98 -17.76 12.68
N SER A 116 -31.01 -18.53 11.59
CA SER A 116 -32.20 -19.21 11.11
C SER A 116 -32.00 -20.71 10.93
N GLN A 117 -33.10 -21.45 10.92
CA GLN A 117 -33.10 -22.89 10.66
C GLN A 117 -33.01 -23.13 9.15
N ALA A 118 -32.05 -23.95 8.70
CA ALA A 118 -31.79 -24.10 7.27
C ALA A 118 -32.91 -24.83 6.49
N SER A 119 -33.77 -25.59 7.18
CA SER A 119 -34.83 -26.38 6.57
C SER A 119 -36.03 -25.56 6.08
N ASN A 120 -36.32 -24.44 6.75
CA ASN A 120 -37.53 -23.62 6.54
C ASN A 120 -37.27 -22.11 6.64
N ASP A 121 -36.02 -21.70 6.84
CA ASP A 121 -35.59 -20.31 7.04
C ASP A 121 -36.29 -19.61 8.23
N LEU A 122 -36.74 -20.39 9.22
CA LEU A 122 -37.32 -19.84 10.44
C LEU A 122 -36.23 -19.13 11.25
N VAL A 123 -36.37 -17.81 11.43
CA VAL A 123 -35.48 -17.02 12.29
C VAL A 123 -35.69 -17.43 13.74
N LEU A 124 -34.62 -17.90 14.37
CA LEU A 124 -34.59 -18.35 15.76
C LEU A 124 -34.12 -17.22 16.69
N ASN A 125 -33.15 -16.43 16.25
CA ASN A 125 -32.69 -15.24 16.97
C ASN A 125 -32.06 -14.23 15.99
N SER A 126 -32.09 -12.95 16.33
CA SER A 126 -31.49 -11.88 15.54
C SER A 126 -31.12 -10.68 16.41
N THR A 127 -30.06 -9.98 16.05
CA THR A 127 -29.63 -8.73 16.68
C THR A 127 -29.20 -7.74 15.60
N SER A 128 -29.27 -6.46 15.93
CA SER A 128 -28.85 -5.37 15.07
C SER A 128 -28.17 -4.31 15.91
N VAL A 129 -26.96 -3.92 15.51
CA VAL A 129 -26.22 -2.83 16.16
C VAL A 129 -25.96 -1.71 15.16
N ASN A 130 -26.07 -0.48 15.63
CA ASN A 130 -25.74 0.71 14.86
C ASN A 130 -24.63 1.51 15.58
N ILE A 131 -23.54 1.73 14.86
CA ILE A 131 -22.39 2.49 15.31
C ILE A 131 -22.27 3.72 14.41
N THR A 132 -22.48 4.90 14.99
CA THR A 132 -22.46 6.17 14.24
C THR A 132 -21.12 6.44 13.56
N LEU A 133 -20.02 6.11 14.22
CA LEU A 133 -18.67 6.36 13.72
C LEU A 133 -17.72 5.26 14.20
N LEU A 134 -17.04 4.60 13.26
CA LEU A 134 -15.98 3.64 13.56
C LEU A 134 -14.66 4.16 12.97
N THR A 135 -13.75 4.54 13.86
CA THR A 135 -12.48 5.17 13.46
C THR A 135 -11.55 4.19 12.75
N ALA A 136 -10.61 4.70 11.96
CA ALA A 136 -9.55 3.92 11.33
C ALA A 136 -8.83 3.04 12.36
N HIS A 137 -8.57 1.78 11.99
CA HIS A 137 -7.90 0.77 12.83
C HIS A 137 -8.58 0.47 14.17
N GLN A 138 -9.87 0.74 14.29
CA GLN A 138 -10.66 0.37 15.46
C GLN A 138 -11.56 -0.83 15.19
N SER A 139 -11.90 -1.52 16.27
CA SER A 139 -12.94 -2.52 16.27
C SER A 139 -13.96 -2.25 17.37
N ALA A 140 -15.15 -2.81 17.20
CA ALA A 140 -16.21 -2.80 18.20
C ALA A 140 -16.78 -4.22 18.33
N ALA A 141 -16.99 -4.61 19.58
CA ALA A 141 -17.61 -5.86 20.01
C ALA A 141 -18.47 -5.56 21.24
N GLY A 142 -19.43 -6.43 21.54
CA GLY A 142 -20.28 -6.30 22.72
C GLY A 142 -21.50 -7.20 22.65
N ASP A 143 -22.36 -7.10 23.66
CA ASP A 143 -23.56 -7.94 23.82
C ASP A 143 -24.50 -7.85 22.61
N ASP A 144 -24.62 -6.67 21.98
CA ASP A 144 -25.46 -6.48 20.79
C ASP A 144 -24.91 -7.19 19.54
N LEU A 145 -23.68 -7.69 19.58
CA LEU A 145 -23.04 -8.51 18.55
C LEU A 145 -22.91 -9.98 18.96
N GLU A 146 -23.64 -10.40 19.99
CA GLU A 146 -23.76 -11.78 20.45
C GLU A 146 -25.18 -12.31 20.22
N LEU A 147 -25.28 -13.56 19.75
CA LEU A 147 -26.52 -14.31 19.72
C LEU A 147 -26.34 -15.59 20.53
N LEU A 148 -27.12 -15.72 21.59
CA LEU A 148 -27.31 -16.97 22.31
C LEU A 148 -28.59 -17.63 21.81
N ILE A 149 -28.50 -18.89 21.38
CA ILE A 149 -29.63 -19.67 20.88
C ILE A 149 -29.77 -20.91 21.76
N GLU A 150 -30.79 -20.91 22.61
CA GLU A 150 -31.06 -21.99 23.56
C GLU A 150 -32.09 -22.98 23.02
N GLY A 151 -32.02 -24.24 23.48
CA GLY A 151 -33.07 -25.24 23.22
C GLY A 151 -33.10 -25.80 21.79
N VAL A 152 -32.08 -25.50 20.97
CA VAL A 152 -31.94 -25.97 19.60
C VAL A 152 -31.05 -27.21 19.52
N SER A 153 -31.33 -28.08 18.54
CA SER A 153 -30.62 -29.34 18.36
C SER A 153 -29.19 -29.14 17.85
N GLY A 154 -28.26 -29.99 18.26
CA GLY A 154 -26.93 -30.06 17.65
C GLY A 154 -26.90 -30.81 16.30
N TRP A 155 -28.00 -31.46 15.93
CA TRP A 155 -28.08 -32.36 14.77
C TRP A 155 -28.74 -31.76 13.54
N GLU A 156 -29.25 -30.53 13.66
CA GLU A 156 -29.85 -29.81 12.54
C GLU A 156 -28.83 -28.86 11.91
N SER A 157 -29.10 -28.47 10.67
CA SER A 157 -28.34 -27.44 9.97
C SER A 157 -28.97 -26.06 10.20
N TYR A 158 -28.10 -25.08 10.40
CA TYR A 158 -28.50 -23.69 10.65
C TYR A 158 -27.81 -22.75 9.67
N LEU A 159 -28.38 -21.56 9.54
CA LEU A 159 -27.83 -20.47 8.73
C LEU A 159 -27.50 -19.29 9.63
N VAL A 160 -26.29 -18.77 9.49
CA VAL A 160 -25.90 -17.47 10.04
C VAL A 160 -25.87 -16.48 8.89
N SER A 161 -26.76 -15.51 8.93
CA SER A 161 -26.79 -14.38 8.01
C SER A 161 -26.19 -13.15 8.69
N VAL A 162 -25.20 -12.55 8.03
CA VAL A 162 -24.57 -11.30 8.48
C VAL A 162 -24.76 -10.27 7.38
N THR A 163 -25.37 -9.14 7.73
CA THR A 163 -25.46 -7.97 6.87
C THR A 163 -24.66 -6.83 7.48
N LEU A 164 -23.67 -6.36 6.75
CA LEU A 164 -22.87 -5.18 7.06
C LEU A 164 -23.26 -4.05 6.11
N SER A 165 -23.69 -2.92 6.67
CA SER A 165 -23.92 -1.69 5.91
C SER A 165 -23.11 -0.55 6.52
N TYR A 166 -22.50 0.30 5.70
CA TYR A 166 -21.75 1.46 6.20
C TYR A 166 -21.58 2.53 5.12
N ILE A 167 -21.17 3.73 5.52
CA ILE A 167 -20.78 4.82 4.63
C ILE A 167 -19.26 4.98 4.68
N ASP A 168 -18.60 4.87 3.52
CA ASP A 168 -17.16 5.06 3.42
C ASP A 168 -16.74 6.54 3.54
N ALA A 169 -15.43 6.77 3.64
CA ALA A 169 -14.88 8.12 3.75
C ALA A 169 -15.08 8.99 2.48
N ALA A 170 -15.44 8.39 1.34
CA ALA A 170 -15.81 9.10 0.12
C ALA A 170 -17.32 9.40 0.04
N GLY A 171 -18.10 8.98 1.04
CA GLY A 171 -19.55 9.16 1.12
C GLY A 171 -20.37 8.11 0.38
N ASN A 172 -19.76 7.02 -0.09
CA ASN A 172 -20.48 5.93 -0.74
C ASN A 172 -21.05 4.98 0.31
N THR A 173 -22.30 4.58 0.13
CA THR A 173 -22.92 3.50 0.91
C THR A 173 -22.48 2.15 0.38
N HIS A 174 -22.05 1.27 1.28
CA HIS A 174 -21.79 -0.14 0.99
C HIS A 174 -22.73 -1.00 1.82
N GLN A 175 -23.18 -2.10 1.21
CA GLN A 175 -23.97 -3.13 1.88
C GLN A 175 -23.52 -4.50 1.39
N ILE A 176 -23.20 -5.37 2.34
CA ILE A 176 -22.67 -6.70 2.10
C ILE A 176 -23.49 -7.66 2.95
N THR A 177 -24.11 -8.64 2.32
CA THR A 177 -24.86 -9.69 2.99
C THR A 177 -24.23 -11.03 2.64
N GLU A 178 -23.85 -11.79 3.66
CA GLU A 178 -23.33 -13.14 3.49
C GLU A 178 -24.11 -14.09 4.40
N VAL A 179 -24.54 -15.21 3.81
CA VAL A 179 -25.24 -16.28 4.52
C VAL A 179 -24.36 -17.51 4.49
N LYS A 180 -24.06 -18.04 5.68
CA LYS A 180 -23.24 -19.23 5.83
C LYS A 180 -24.02 -20.32 6.57
N GLN A 181 -24.03 -21.51 6.00
CA GLN A 181 -24.51 -22.70 6.70
C GLN A 181 -23.48 -23.13 7.76
N VAL A 182 -23.95 -23.41 8.97
CA VAL A 182 -23.13 -23.80 10.13
C VAL A 182 -23.66 -25.07 10.79
N GLY A 183 -22.82 -25.71 11.59
CA GLY A 183 -23.16 -26.92 12.34
C GLY A 183 -22.42 -28.17 11.85
N ASP A 184 -21.61 -28.05 10.80
CA ASP A 184 -20.71 -29.12 10.36
C ASP A 184 -19.55 -29.33 11.35
N TRP A 185 -19.14 -28.24 12.01
CA TRP A 185 -18.09 -28.25 13.03
C TRP A 185 -18.58 -27.61 14.32
N GLN A 186 -18.00 -28.05 15.43
CA GLN A 186 -18.30 -27.49 16.75
C GLN A 186 -17.93 -26.00 16.85
N LEU A 187 -16.90 -25.57 16.11
CA LEU A 187 -16.42 -24.20 16.09
C LEU A 187 -16.11 -23.80 14.65
N GLU A 188 -16.65 -22.65 14.22
CA GLU A 188 -16.42 -22.11 12.89
C GLU A 188 -16.08 -20.61 12.98
N ARG A 189 -15.11 -20.17 12.18
CA ARG A 189 -14.74 -18.75 12.07
C ARG A 189 -14.70 -18.33 10.62
N TRP A 190 -15.23 -17.16 10.32
CA TRP A 190 -15.14 -16.53 9.01
C TRP A 190 -15.22 -15.00 9.14
N SER A 191 -15.06 -14.29 8.04
CA SER A 191 -15.17 -12.84 8.00
C SER A 191 -16.05 -12.41 6.84
N VAL A 192 -16.95 -11.47 7.08
CA VAL A 192 -17.86 -10.89 6.10
C VAL A 192 -17.48 -9.43 5.91
N GLY A 193 -17.22 -9.00 4.70
CA GLY A 193 -16.90 -7.61 4.43
C GLY A 193 -16.02 -7.42 3.20
N ASP A 194 -15.64 -6.17 2.99
CA ASP A 194 -14.85 -5.79 1.84
C ASP A 194 -13.37 -6.16 2.03
N GLY A 195 -12.76 -6.60 0.93
CA GLY A 195 -11.31 -6.73 0.83
C GLY A 195 -10.61 -5.36 0.89
N LEU A 196 -9.30 -5.34 0.62
CA LEU A 196 -8.60 -4.06 0.48
C LEU A 196 -9.16 -3.30 -0.74
N ARG A 197 -9.79 -2.15 -0.51
CA ARG A 197 -10.30 -1.28 -1.57
C ARG A 197 -9.65 0.10 -1.48
N LEU A 198 -9.05 0.53 -2.59
CA LEU A 198 -8.51 1.88 -2.70
C LEU A 198 -9.65 2.87 -2.97
N LEU A 199 -9.63 3.99 -2.25
CA LEU A 199 -10.54 5.11 -2.47
C LEU A 199 -9.82 6.10 -3.39
N ILE A 200 -9.99 5.92 -4.70
CA ILE A 200 -9.36 6.75 -5.75
C ILE A 200 -10.45 7.40 -6.58
#